data_AF-A0A933EIN3-F1
#
_entry.id   AF-A0A933EIN3-F1
#
_cell.length_a   1.000
_cell.length_b   1.000
_cell.length_c   1.000
_cell.angle_alpha   90.00
_cell.angle_beta   90.00
_cell.angle_gamma   90.00
#
_symmetry.space_group_name_H-M   'P 1'
#
loop_
_entity.id
_entity.type
_entity.pdbx_description
1 polymer ?
#
loop_
_entity_poly.entity_id
_entity_poly.type
_entity_poly.pdbx_seq_one_letter_code
_entity_poly.pdbx_strand_id
1 'polypeptide(L)'
;MNRRGSIVFSLLLVLVLTGLGAGVLLRSVNENKIANRTSNSTQAFWLAEAGVQKTIWEINYNNCAGFVQQGTSTACASCTICGSGNKTMAVSISGAGDYDVVMDNGNTIATSTGSCPSRASASVIQRAVQANIGKKSPFGYAAFSQGQVTLANNTFVDSYNSNNGPYDTSTNSDTNGDIGSNGTTAGIISIGNNISVGGDVSTGVGGTVTVGSNSEISGTTTQGAGVSLPAVTVPAALTGLASSGVKSVSGSSDMDAGDYKYSSMSMDNNATLNVTGAVRLYLTDASAFTAANNVTINIDSGASLQIFVDGVLTINNNVTLSSATNAPKDLQIYSTYTGSNGVTINNNGVLSTAIYAPATDVSVGNNGDIYGSIIGETVSLNNNSALHYDESLSTLSTPVGTTGVTVWQEI
;
A
#
# COMPACT_ATOMS: atom_id res chain seq x y z
N MET A 1 -6.50 -17.80 -89.23
CA MET A 1 -6.47 -17.72 -87.76
C MET A 1 -5.39 -16.72 -87.34
N ASN A 2 -5.79 -15.61 -86.73
CA ASN A 2 -4.98 -14.41 -86.53
C ASN A 2 -3.93 -14.58 -85.41
N ARG A 3 -2.75 -15.10 -85.75
CA ARG A 3 -1.59 -15.24 -84.85
C ARG A 3 -1.08 -13.92 -84.24
N ARG A 4 -1.50 -12.76 -84.77
CA ARG A 4 -1.16 -11.43 -84.24
C ARG A 4 -2.07 -10.97 -83.09
N GLY A 5 -3.31 -11.45 -83.01
CA GLY A 5 -4.25 -11.08 -81.93
C GLY A 5 -3.95 -11.80 -80.62
N SER A 6 -3.56 -13.09 -80.68
CA SER A 6 -3.23 -13.89 -79.49
C SER A 6 -2.04 -13.35 -78.70
N ILE A 7 -1.03 -12.79 -79.38
CA ILE A 7 0.17 -12.21 -78.75
C ILE A 7 -0.19 -10.94 -77.95
N VAL A 8 -1.07 -10.10 -78.50
CA VAL A 8 -1.52 -8.87 -77.82
C VAL A 8 -2.35 -9.20 -76.58
N PHE A 9 -3.25 -10.18 -76.66
CA PHE A 9 -4.02 -10.64 -75.49
C PHE A 9 -3.12 -11.28 -74.42
N SER A 10 -2.11 -12.08 -74.80
CA SER A 10 -1.17 -12.65 -73.82
C SER A 10 -0.31 -11.58 -73.16
N LEU A 11 0.11 -10.54 -73.90
CA LEU A 11 0.88 -9.42 -73.34
C LEU A 11 0.05 -8.56 -72.38
N LEU A 12 -1.21 -8.29 -72.72
CA LEU A 12 -2.17 -7.61 -71.83
C LEU A 12 -2.40 -8.40 -70.54
N LEU A 13 -2.59 -9.73 -70.65
CA LEU A 13 -2.76 -10.59 -69.49
C LEU A 13 -1.53 -10.56 -68.57
N VAL A 14 -0.32 -10.66 -69.13
CA VAL A 14 0.93 -10.57 -68.36
C VAL A 14 1.05 -9.22 -67.67
N LEU A 15 0.71 -8.11 -68.34
CA LEU A 15 0.79 -6.76 -67.77
C LEU A 15 -0.19 -6.56 -66.61
N VAL A 16 -1.41 -7.11 -66.72
CA VAL A 16 -2.39 -7.07 -65.63
C VAL A 16 -1.91 -7.93 -64.45
N LEU A 17 -1.39 -9.13 -64.71
CA LEU A 17 -0.89 -10.02 -63.66
C LEU A 17 0.35 -9.45 -62.95
N THR A 18 1.26 -8.81 -63.67
CA THR A 18 2.42 -8.14 -63.05
C THR A 18 2.00 -6.92 -62.25
N GLY A 19 1.01 -6.14 -62.72
CA GLY A 19 0.42 -5.03 -61.98
C GLY A 19 -0.20 -5.49 -60.65
N LEU A 20 -0.98 -6.58 -60.68
CA LEU A 20 -1.57 -7.19 -59.48
C LEU A 20 -0.49 -7.75 -58.56
N GLY A 21 0.52 -8.45 -59.10
CA GLY A 21 1.64 -8.99 -58.33
C GLY A 21 2.45 -7.91 -57.62
N ALA A 22 2.76 -6.81 -58.31
CA ALA A 22 3.44 -5.65 -57.72
C ALA A 22 2.59 -4.99 -56.61
N GLY A 23 1.27 -4.88 -56.82
CA GLY A 23 0.35 -4.36 -55.82
C GLY A 23 0.34 -5.19 -54.53
N VAL A 24 0.29 -6.52 -54.65
CA VAL A 24 0.34 -7.45 -53.50
C VAL A 24 1.69 -7.37 -52.77
N LEU A 25 2.80 -7.31 -53.49
CA LEU A 25 4.13 -7.19 -52.89
C LEU A 25 4.30 -5.87 -52.12
N LEU A 26 3.89 -4.74 -52.69
CA LEU A 26 3.96 -3.44 -52.02
C LEU A 26 3.08 -3.42 -50.77
N ARG A 27 1.88 -4.00 -50.83
CA ARG A 27 1.00 -4.16 -49.68
C ARG A 27 1.67 -5.01 -48.60
N SER A 28 2.24 -6.15 -48.96
CA SER A 28 2.92 -7.05 -48.01
C SER A 28 4.12 -6.40 -47.32
N VAL A 29 4.94 -5.63 -48.06
CA VAL A 29 6.06 -4.88 -47.46
C VAL A 29 5.56 -3.80 -46.49
N ASN A 30 4.48 -3.11 -46.83
CA ASN A 30 3.89 -2.09 -45.95
C ASN A 30 3.26 -2.72 -44.70
N GLU A 31 2.53 -3.83 -44.85
CA GLU A 31 1.95 -4.57 -43.73
C GLU A 31 3.05 -5.11 -42.80
N ASN A 32 4.15 -5.64 -43.35
CA ASN A 32 5.28 -6.10 -42.57
C ASN A 32 5.97 -4.96 -41.79
N LYS A 33 6.16 -3.79 -42.42
CA LYS A 33 6.70 -2.59 -41.76
C LYS A 33 5.79 -2.10 -40.64
N ILE A 34 4.48 -2.07 -40.87
CA ILE A 34 3.49 -1.67 -39.86
C ILE A 34 3.50 -2.68 -38.70
N ALA A 35 3.47 -3.98 -39.00
CA ALA A 35 3.49 -5.04 -37.99
C ALA A 35 4.75 -4.96 -37.11
N ASN A 36 5.93 -4.81 -37.71
CA ASN A 36 7.18 -4.65 -36.98
C ASN A 36 7.20 -3.37 -36.14
N ARG A 37 6.69 -2.25 -36.70
CA ARG A 37 6.60 -0.99 -35.96
C ARG A 37 5.66 -1.10 -34.77
N THR A 38 4.50 -1.72 -34.93
CA THR A 38 3.54 -1.96 -33.85
C THR A 38 4.15 -2.87 -32.78
N SER A 39 4.77 -3.99 -33.18
CA SER A 39 5.46 -4.90 -32.25
C SER A 39 6.54 -4.20 -31.43
N ASN A 40 7.46 -3.49 -32.11
CA ASN A 40 8.53 -2.76 -31.45
C ASN A 40 7.99 -1.60 -30.58
N SER A 41 6.90 -0.96 -30.99
CA SER A 41 6.26 0.10 -30.20
C SER A 41 5.62 -0.44 -28.93
N THR A 42 4.90 -1.56 -29.02
CA THR A 42 4.35 -2.25 -27.84
C THR A 42 5.45 -2.72 -26.90
N GLN A 43 6.54 -3.26 -27.43
CA GLN A 43 7.69 -3.67 -26.62
C GLN A 43 8.39 -2.49 -25.94
N ALA A 44 8.59 -1.38 -26.68
CA ALA A 44 9.13 -0.14 -26.10
C ALA A 44 8.23 0.40 -24.98
N PHE A 45 6.90 0.31 -25.11
CA PHE A 45 5.97 0.70 -24.05
C PHE A 45 6.16 -0.15 -22.78
N TRP A 46 6.20 -1.48 -22.90
CA TRP A 46 6.41 -2.36 -21.73
C TRP A 46 7.79 -2.19 -21.09
N LEU A 47 8.83 -1.86 -21.88
CA LEU A 47 10.14 -1.50 -21.35
C LEU A 47 10.10 -0.20 -20.53
N ALA A 48 9.31 0.78 -20.97
CA ALA A 48 9.11 2.02 -20.23
C ALA A 48 8.38 1.76 -18.88
N GLU A 49 7.35 0.92 -18.89
CA GLU A 49 6.68 0.45 -17.67
C GLU A 49 7.64 -0.25 -16.70
N ALA A 50 8.47 -1.14 -17.22
CA ALA A 50 9.47 -1.85 -16.42
C ALA A 50 10.46 -0.88 -15.75
N GLY A 51 10.85 0.19 -16.44
CA GLY A 51 11.70 1.23 -15.86
C GLY A 51 11.05 1.96 -14.69
N VAL A 52 9.77 2.33 -14.78
CA VAL A 52 9.02 2.91 -13.65
C VAL A 52 8.91 1.93 -12.48
N GLN A 53 8.56 0.67 -12.75
CA GLN A 53 8.43 -0.35 -11.69
C GLN A 53 9.76 -0.60 -10.98
N LYS A 54 10.85 -0.69 -11.75
CA LYS A 54 12.20 -0.83 -11.19
C LYS A 54 12.56 0.37 -10.31
N THR A 55 12.20 1.57 -10.74
CA THR A 55 12.44 2.81 -10.01
C THR A 55 11.73 2.82 -8.65
N ILE A 56 10.46 2.43 -8.63
CA ILE A 56 9.67 2.32 -7.40
C ILE A 56 10.28 1.30 -6.45
N TRP A 57 10.68 0.14 -6.98
CA TRP A 57 11.36 -0.88 -6.18
C TRP A 57 12.65 -0.33 -5.57
N GLU A 58 13.50 0.36 -6.33
CA GLU A 58 14.75 0.92 -5.79
C GLU A 58 14.50 1.95 -4.68
N ILE A 59 13.49 2.82 -4.82
CA ILE A 59 13.09 3.75 -3.76
C ILE A 59 12.64 2.99 -2.51
N ASN A 60 11.79 1.97 -2.66
CA ASN A 60 11.23 1.22 -1.52
C ASN A 60 12.28 0.48 -0.70
N TYR A 61 13.35 0.01 -1.35
CA TYR A 61 14.47 -0.67 -0.68
C TYR A 61 15.65 0.27 -0.40
N ASN A 62 15.50 1.57 -0.66
CA ASN A 62 16.57 2.57 -0.59
C ASN A 62 17.87 2.14 -1.33
N ASN A 63 17.72 1.40 -2.43
CA ASN A 63 18.79 0.76 -3.18
C ASN A 63 18.90 1.37 -4.59
N CYS A 64 19.21 2.67 -4.65
CA CYS A 64 19.40 3.40 -5.90
C CYS A 64 20.82 3.27 -6.47
N ALA A 65 21.49 2.13 -6.28
CA ALA A 65 22.86 1.91 -6.77
C ALA A 65 22.96 1.91 -8.31
N GLY A 66 21.85 1.63 -9.00
CA GLY A 66 21.75 1.70 -10.46
C GLY A 66 21.59 3.12 -11.01
N PHE A 67 21.30 4.11 -10.14
CA PHE A 67 21.17 5.50 -10.54
C PHE A 67 22.49 6.24 -10.45
N VAL A 68 22.69 7.16 -11.38
CA VAL A 68 23.76 8.18 -11.36
C VAL A 68 23.14 9.57 -11.30
N GLN A 69 23.86 10.55 -10.76
CA GLN A 69 23.43 11.94 -10.81
C GLN A 69 23.44 12.41 -12.28
N GLN A 70 22.32 13.01 -12.71
CA GLN A 70 22.13 13.48 -14.08
C GLN A 70 23.27 14.43 -14.48
N GLY A 71 23.82 14.20 -15.68
CA GLY A 71 24.94 14.98 -16.21
C GLY A 71 26.30 14.59 -15.63
N THR A 72 26.38 13.53 -14.82
CA THR A 72 27.63 13.00 -14.26
C THR A 72 27.70 11.48 -14.42
N SER A 73 28.87 10.90 -14.11
CA SER A 73 29.06 9.46 -13.96
C SER A 73 29.09 9.00 -12.50
N THR A 74 28.68 9.88 -11.58
CA THR A 74 28.71 9.62 -10.14
C THR A 74 27.49 8.81 -9.73
N ALA A 75 27.71 7.59 -9.24
CA ALA A 75 26.65 6.76 -8.70
C ALA A 75 26.01 7.39 -7.45
N CYS A 76 24.70 7.23 -7.31
CA CYS A 76 23.97 7.63 -6.11
C CYS A 76 24.36 6.72 -4.93
N ALA A 77 24.63 7.32 -3.76
CA ALA A 77 24.91 6.55 -2.55
C ALA A 77 23.62 5.93 -1.98
N SER A 78 22.49 6.61 -2.14
CA SER A 78 21.16 6.13 -1.80
C SER A 78 20.09 6.88 -2.59
N CYS A 79 18.82 6.50 -2.43
CA CYS A 79 17.72 7.21 -3.06
C CYS A 79 17.51 8.62 -2.47
N THR A 80 18.01 8.87 -1.25
CA THR A 80 17.96 10.20 -0.61
C THR A 80 19.23 11.01 -0.83
N ILE A 81 20.36 10.34 -1.12
CA ILE A 81 21.68 10.98 -1.25
C ILE A 81 22.20 10.76 -2.69
N CYS A 82 21.89 11.71 -3.59
CA CYS A 82 22.39 11.69 -4.96
C CYS A 82 22.65 13.08 -5.54
N GLY A 83 23.56 13.83 -4.91
CA GLY A 83 23.93 15.16 -5.37
C GLY A 83 22.75 16.14 -5.43
N SER A 84 22.91 17.22 -6.20
CA SER A 84 21.94 18.32 -6.31
C SER A 84 21.12 18.31 -7.60
N GLY A 85 21.02 17.17 -8.29
CA GLY A 85 20.33 17.05 -9.59
C GLY A 85 19.41 15.84 -9.65
N ASN A 86 18.66 15.74 -10.75
CA ASN A 86 17.86 14.55 -11.04
C ASN A 86 18.74 13.30 -11.11
N LYS A 87 18.14 12.13 -10.97
CA LYS A 87 18.82 10.83 -11.00
C LYS A 87 18.49 10.16 -12.31
N THR A 88 19.48 9.55 -12.95
CA THR A 88 19.28 8.82 -14.21
C THR A 88 19.76 7.39 -14.09
N MET A 89 19.02 6.46 -14.69
CA MET A 89 19.40 5.06 -14.81
C MET A 89 19.19 4.63 -16.26
N ALA A 90 20.16 3.91 -16.83
CA ALA A 90 20.07 3.35 -18.16
C ALA A 90 20.32 1.85 -18.08
N VAL A 91 19.37 1.05 -18.56
CA VAL A 91 19.45 -0.42 -18.52
C VAL A 91 19.26 -0.98 -19.92
N SER A 92 20.01 -2.04 -20.20
CA SER A 92 19.95 -2.81 -21.43
C SER A 92 19.61 -4.26 -21.14
N ILE A 93 18.53 -4.76 -21.73
CA ILE A 93 18.05 -6.14 -21.57
C ILE A 93 18.34 -6.89 -22.87
N SER A 94 19.25 -7.86 -22.79
CA SER A 94 19.66 -8.65 -23.94
C SER A 94 18.46 -9.34 -24.59
N GLY A 95 18.30 -9.15 -25.90
CA GLY A 95 17.20 -9.73 -26.68
C GLY A 95 15.83 -9.06 -26.52
N ALA A 96 15.69 -8.06 -25.65
CA ALA A 96 14.42 -7.36 -25.43
C ALA A 96 14.47 -5.86 -25.77
N GLY A 97 15.58 -5.18 -25.50
CA GLY A 97 15.73 -3.74 -25.70
C GLY A 97 16.16 -3.03 -24.44
N ASP A 98 15.98 -1.71 -24.42
CA ASP A 98 16.57 -0.86 -23.39
C ASP A 98 15.52 0.04 -22.75
N TYR A 99 15.77 0.50 -21.52
CA TYR A 99 14.99 1.58 -20.91
C TYR A 99 15.88 2.58 -20.18
N ASP A 100 15.52 3.86 -20.27
CA ASP A 100 16.09 4.93 -19.45
C ASP A 100 15.07 5.38 -18.44
N VAL A 101 15.55 5.85 -17.30
CA VAL A 101 14.76 6.54 -16.29
C VAL A 101 15.42 7.87 -15.97
N VAL A 102 14.62 8.92 -15.87
CA VAL A 102 14.96 10.19 -15.22
C VAL A 102 14.00 10.36 -14.05
N MET A 103 14.55 10.36 -12.84
CA MET A 103 13.81 10.64 -11.60
C MET A 103 14.20 12.02 -11.08
N ASP A 104 13.22 12.80 -10.64
CA ASP A 104 13.50 14.06 -9.97
C ASP A 104 14.25 13.86 -8.64
N ASN A 105 14.94 14.89 -8.17
CA ASN A 105 15.69 14.79 -6.91
C ASN A 105 14.78 14.57 -5.69
N GLY A 106 13.49 14.94 -5.79
CA GLY A 106 12.49 14.76 -4.74
C GLY A 106 11.92 13.34 -4.66
N ASN A 107 12.26 12.44 -5.59
CA ASN A 107 11.65 11.11 -5.75
C ASN A 107 10.11 11.16 -5.92
N THR A 108 9.60 12.22 -6.54
CA THR A 108 8.17 12.49 -6.75
C THR A 108 7.71 12.25 -8.18
N ILE A 109 8.62 12.24 -9.15
CA ILE A 109 8.32 12.04 -10.58
C ILE A 109 9.41 11.17 -11.18
N ALA A 110 9.02 10.06 -11.81
CA ALA A 110 9.89 9.28 -12.68
C ALA A 110 9.35 9.29 -14.11
N THR A 111 10.20 9.66 -15.05
CA THR A 111 9.95 9.51 -16.47
C THR A 111 10.81 8.36 -16.98
N SER A 112 10.19 7.33 -17.57
CA SER A 112 10.91 6.23 -18.20
C SER A 112 10.68 6.19 -19.69
N THR A 113 11.75 6.00 -20.46
CA THR A 113 11.72 5.87 -21.92
C THR A 113 12.21 4.49 -22.31
N GLY A 114 11.31 3.65 -22.82
CA GLY A 114 11.66 2.35 -23.38
C GLY A 114 12.05 2.48 -24.85
N SER A 115 13.05 1.69 -25.28
CA SER A 115 13.65 1.71 -26.60
C SER A 115 13.77 0.30 -27.17
N CYS A 116 13.16 0.04 -28.33
CA CYS A 116 13.21 -1.26 -29.00
C CYS A 116 13.61 -1.08 -30.48
N PRO A 117 14.49 -1.92 -31.06
CA PRO A 117 15.17 -3.08 -30.44
C PRO A 117 16.36 -2.70 -29.54
N SER A 118 16.88 -1.49 -29.66
CA SER A 118 17.88 -0.92 -28.75
C SER A 118 17.96 0.59 -28.97
N ARG A 119 18.31 1.34 -27.91
CA ARG A 119 18.60 2.78 -27.91
C ARG A 119 19.65 3.20 -28.94
N ALA A 120 20.57 2.29 -29.29
CA ALA A 120 21.66 2.57 -30.23
C ALA A 120 21.29 2.26 -31.69
N SER A 121 20.11 1.70 -31.95
CA SER A 121 19.70 1.29 -33.29
C SER A 121 19.15 2.46 -34.11
N ALA A 122 19.51 2.53 -35.40
CA ALA A 122 18.96 3.52 -36.32
C ALA A 122 17.45 3.35 -36.60
N SER A 123 16.88 2.17 -36.30
CA SER A 123 15.45 1.88 -36.44
C SER A 123 14.73 1.82 -35.08
N VAL A 124 15.29 2.48 -34.07
CA VAL A 124 14.72 2.49 -32.72
C VAL A 124 13.33 3.12 -32.73
N ILE A 125 12.42 2.50 -31.99
CA ILE A 125 11.15 3.07 -31.60
C ILE A 125 11.20 3.29 -30.11
N GLN A 126 10.84 4.50 -29.69
CA GLN A 126 10.81 4.90 -28.30
C GLN A 126 9.38 5.19 -27.87
N ARG A 127 9.06 4.82 -26.63
CA ARG A 127 7.82 5.18 -25.94
C ARG A 127 8.21 5.66 -24.54
N ALA A 128 7.58 6.71 -24.08
CA ALA A 128 7.87 7.29 -22.77
C ALA A 128 6.61 7.28 -21.90
N VAL A 129 6.82 6.99 -20.63
CA VAL A 129 5.79 7.05 -19.59
C VAL A 129 6.31 7.91 -18.45
N GLN A 130 5.42 8.68 -17.85
CA GLN A 130 5.69 9.47 -16.67
C GLN A 130 4.76 9.02 -15.55
N ALA A 131 5.37 8.74 -14.40
CA ALA A 131 4.68 8.39 -13.19
C ALA A 131 4.97 9.41 -12.11
N ASN A 132 3.92 9.95 -11.49
CA ASN A 132 4.07 10.59 -10.19
C ASN A 132 4.20 9.48 -9.15
N ILE A 133 5.18 9.66 -8.28
CA ILE A 133 5.58 8.72 -7.27
C ILE A 133 5.28 9.36 -5.91
N GLY A 134 4.61 8.61 -5.05
CA GLY A 134 4.29 9.07 -3.70
C GLY A 134 4.25 7.92 -2.72
N LYS A 135 4.40 8.23 -1.44
CA LYS A 135 4.12 7.27 -0.37
C LYS A 135 2.63 6.92 -0.43
N LYS A 136 2.33 5.64 -0.53
CA LYS A 136 0.98 5.12 -0.29
C LYS A 136 0.89 4.73 1.18
N SER A 137 -0.15 5.21 1.84
CA SER A 137 -0.51 4.73 3.16
C SER A 137 -0.81 3.23 3.06
N PRO A 138 -0.37 2.41 4.02
CA PRO A 138 -0.77 1.01 4.06
C PRO A 138 -2.24 0.85 4.44
N PHE A 139 -2.84 1.87 5.08
CA PHE A 139 -4.21 1.88 5.58
C PHE A 139 -5.21 2.16 4.45
N GLY A 140 -5.28 1.25 3.47
CA GLY A 140 -6.27 1.30 2.38
C GLY A 140 -7.51 0.43 2.61
N TYR A 141 -7.55 -0.30 3.73
CA TYR A 141 -8.58 -1.27 4.08
C TYR A 141 -9.03 -1.04 5.52
N ALA A 142 -10.26 -1.42 5.85
CA ALA A 142 -10.71 -1.52 7.25
C ALA A 142 -9.83 -2.50 8.01
N ALA A 143 -9.72 -3.72 7.48
CA ALA A 143 -8.87 -4.78 8.01
C ALA A 143 -8.09 -5.45 6.88
N PHE A 144 -6.77 -5.55 7.04
CA PHE A 144 -5.91 -6.27 6.11
C PHE A 144 -4.98 -7.24 6.83
N SER A 145 -4.75 -8.42 6.26
CA SER A 145 -3.80 -9.38 6.83
C SER A 145 -2.85 -9.99 5.81
N GLN A 146 -1.66 -10.38 6.27
CA GLN A 146 -0.77 -11.22 5.48
C GLN A 146 -1.30 -12.67 5.40
N GLY A 147 -1.90 -13.14 6.49
CA GLY A 147 -2.52 -14.44 6.69
C GLY A 147 -4.04 -14.35 6.81
N GLN A 148 -4.62 -14.79 7.92
CA GLN A 148 -6.08 -14.93 8.06
C GLN A 148 -6.77 -13.66 8.58
N VAL A 149 -7.95 -13.35 8.04
CA VAL A 149 -8.93 -12.43 8.67
C VAL A 149 -10.13 -13.22 9.19
N THR A 150 -10.49 -13.02 10.44
CA THR A 150 -11.67 -13.63 11.07
C THR A 150 -12.59 -12.56 11.64
N LEU A 151 -13.86 -12.57 11.23
CA LEU A 151 -14.94 -11.81 11.84
C LEU A 151 -15.87 -12.79 12.54
N ALA A 152 -16.00 -12.68 13.86
CA ALA A 152 -16.92 -13.51 14.64
C ALA A 152 -18.36 -12.97 14.55
N ASN A 153 -19.29 -13.57 15.32
CA ASN A 153 -20.71 -13.30 15.10
C ASN A 153 -21.11 -11.87 15.48
N ASN A 154 -22.09 -11.33 14.76
CA ASN A 154 -22.64 -9.99 14.95
C ASN A 154 -21.58 -8.88 14.83
N THR A 155 -20.47 -9.13 14.15
CA THR A 155 -19.51 -8.09 13.80
C THR A 155 -20.08 -7.18 12.71
N PHE A 156 -19.67 -5.92 12.69
CA PHE A 156 -20.09 -4.94 11.69
C PHE A 156 -18.85 -4.21 11.15
N VAL A 157 -18.79 -4.03 9.83
CA VAL A 157 -17.71 -3.28 9.17
C VAL A 157 -18.32 -2.30 8.18
N ASP A 158 -17.90 -1.04 8.23
CA ASP A 158 -18.29 0.02 7.29
C ASP A 158 -17.17 1.07 7.16
N SER A 159 -17.48 2.25 6.65
CA SER A 159 -16.52 3.37 6.59
C SER A 159 -17.11 4.72 6.97
N TYR A 160 -16.22 5.69 7.17
CA TYR A 160 -16.51 7.12 7.26
C TYR A 160 -15.26 7.92 6.87
N ASN A 161 -15.38 9.24 6.84
CA ASN A 161 -14.24 10.12 6.61
C ASN A 161 -14.08 11.11 7.76
N SER A 162 -13.00 10.98 8.54
CA SER A 162 -12.77 11.86 9.70
C SER A 162 -12.50 13.32 9.32
N ASN A 163 -12.17 13.62 8.06
CA ASN A 163 -12.07 15.01 7.58
C ASN A 163 -13.44 15.69 7.48
N ASN A 164 -14.54 14.93 7.39
CA ASN A 164 -15.91 15.46 7.36
C ASN A 164 -16.51 15.60 8.78
N GLY A 165 -15.84 15.03 9.79
CA GLY A 165 -16.28 15.00 11.19
C GLY A 165 -16.19 13.60 11.80
N PRO A 166 -16.64 13.42 13.04
CA PRO A 166 -16.74 12.11 13.67
C PRO A 166 -17.68 11.16 12.89
N TYR A 167 -17.53 9.86 13.12
CA TYR A 167 -18.46 8.85 12.60
C TYR A 167 -19.89 9.14 13.08
N ASP A 168 -20.84 9.08 12.15
CA ASP A 168 -22.25 9.22 12.45
C ASP A 168 -23.07 8.44 11.42
N THR A 169 -23.87 7.48 11.89
CA THR A 169 -24.67 6.57 11.06
C THR A 169 -25.65 7.24 10.09
N SER A 170 -25.94 8.54 10.26
CA SER A 170 -26.92 9.27 9.46
C SER A 170 -26.29 10.33 8.56
N THR A 171 -25.11 10.84 8.91
CA THR A 171 -24.48 11.99 8.26
C THR A 171 -23.05 11.75 7.80
N ASN A 172 -22.35 10.75 8.35
CA ASN A 172 -20.96 10.45 8.05
C ASN A 172 -20.67 8.95 8.24
N SER A 173 -21.34 8.13 7.45
CA SER A 173 -21.11 6.70 7.30
C SER A 173 -21.26 6.31 5.83
N ASP A 174 -20.42 5.39 5.35
CA ASP A 174 -20.43 4.86 3.99
C ASP A 174 -20.05 3.37 4.01
N THR A 175 -19.94 2.75 2.84
CA THR A 175 -19.75 1.31 2.64
C THR A 175 -18.44 0.98 1.93
N ASN A 176 -17.37 1.70 2.27
CA ASN A 176 -16.01 1.49 1.75
C ASN A 176 -15.08 0.82 2.80
N GLY A 177 -15.67 0.03 3.71
CA GLY A 177 -15.00 -0.73 4.76
C GLY A 177 -14.39 -2.03 4.24
N ASP A 178 -13.47 -1.92 3.29
CA ASP A 178 -12.91 -3.08 2.58
C ASP A 178 -12.11 -3.99 3.51
N ILE A 179 -12.18 -5.30 3.28
CA ILE A 179 -11.44 -6.32 4.03
C ILE A 179 -10.55 -7.11 3.08
N GLY A 180 -9.29 -7.30 3.44
CA GLY A 180 -8.32 -7.95 2.56
C GLY A 180 -7.42 -8.95 3.24
N SER A 181 -6.92 -9.90 2.46
CA SER A 181 -5.88 -10.84 2.87
C SER A 181 -4.94 -11.17 1.72
N ASN A 182 -3.64 -11.29 2.00
CA ASN A 182 -2.66 -11.86 1.07
C ASN A 182 -2.65 -13.39 1.04
N GLY A 183 -3.33 -14.04 1.97
CA GLY A 183 -3.29 -15.49 2.07
C GLY A 183 -4.03 -16.17 0.92
N THR A 184 -3.57 -17.38 0.60
CA THR A 184 -3.95 -18.14 -0.60
C THR A 184 -4.67 -19.45 -0.26
N THR A 185 -5.02 -19.66 1.01
CA THR A 185 -5.66 -20.88 1.50
C THR A 185 -7.19 -20.74 1.53
N ALA A 186 -7.88 -21.87 1.56
CA ALA A 186 -9.33 -21.86 1.66
C ALA A 186 -9.79 -21.34 3.03
N GLY A 187 -10.81 -20.47 3.05
CA GLY A 187 -11.31 -19.85 4.28
C GLY A 187 -10.33 -18.86 4.92
N ILE A 188 -9.47 -18.23 4.11
CA ILE A 188 -8.51 -17.24 4.59
C ILE A 188 -9.21 -15.98 5.12
N ILE A 189 -10.39 -15.67 4.61
CA ILE A 189 -11.29 -14.70 5.22
C ILE A 189 -12.51 -15.47 5.70
N SER A 190 -12.71 -15.48 7.02
CA SER A 190 -13.82 -16.16 7.68
C SER A 190 -14.77 -15.15 8.28
N ILE A 191 -15.94 -15.00 7.66
CA ILE A 191 -17.05 -14.16 8.11
C ILE A 191 -18.05 -15.09 8.82
N GLY A 192 -18.25 -14.88 10.13
CA GLY A 192 -19.22 -15.57 10.97
C GLY A 192 -20.68 -15.23 10.63
N ASN A 193 -21.58 -15.37 11.61
CA ASN A 193 -23.02 -15.19 11.41
C ASN A 193 -23.51 -13.78 11.78
N ASN A 194 -24.56 -13.31 11.11
CA ASN A 194 -25.20 -12.00 11.30
C ASN A 194 -24.23 -10.81 11.13
N ILE A 195 -23.40 -10.84 10.10
CA ILE A 195 -22.37 -9.82 9.84
C ILE A 195 -22.72 -9.02 8.60
N SER A 196 -22.56 -7.71 8.66
CA SER A 196 -22.57 -6.86 7.47
C SER A 196 -21.16 -6.32 7.24
N VAL A 197 -20.60 -6.62 6.06
CA VAL A 197 -19.38 -6.00 5.55
C VAL A 197 -19.80 -4.98 4.49
N GLY A 198 -19.79 -3.71 4.87
CA GLY A 198 -19.99 -2.56 4.00
C GLY A 198 -18.71 -2.26 3.23
N GLY A 199 -18.39 -3.04 2.20
CA GLY A 199 -17.17 -2.90 1.39
C GLY A 199 -16.87 -4.10 0.49
N ASP A 200 -15.76 -4.03 -0.22
CA ASP A 200 -15.19 -5.12 -1.00
C ASP A 200 -14.42 -6.09 -0.10
N VAL A 201 -14.34 -7.36 -0.55
CA VAL A 201 -13.51 -8.39 0.10
C VAL A 201 -12.49 -8.90 -0.91
N SER A 202 -11.19 -8.78 -0.58
CA SER A 202 -10.10 -9.22 -1.47
C SER A 202 -9.24 -10.31 -0.83
N THR A 203 -8.82 -11.28 -1.64
CA THR A 203 -7.94 -12.37 -1.19
C THR A 203 -6.76 -12.56 -2.15
N GLY A 204 -5.69 -13.21 -1.66
CA GLY A 204 -4.61 -13.67 -2.51
C GLY A 204 -5.11 -14.72 -3.51
N VAL A 205 -4.41 -14.88 -4.64
CA VAL A 205 -4.78 -15.88 -5.66
C VAL A 205 -4.87 -17.29 -5.05
N GLY A 206 -6.05 -17.91 -5.14
CA GLY A 206 -6.36 -19.22 -4.54
C GLY A 206 -7.02 -19.15 -3.16
N GLY A 207 -7.02 -17.98 -2.52
CA GLY A 207 -7.76 -17.71 -1.30
C GLY A 207 -9.27 -17.77 -1.52
N THR A 208 -10.01 -18.20 -0.49
CA THR A 208 -11.48 -18.17 -0.52
C THR A 208 -12.05 -17.52 0.74
N VAL A 209 -13.23 -16.94 0.59
CA VAL A 209 -14.00 -16.32 1.65
C VAL A 209 -15.10 -17.29 2.10
N THR A 210 -15.20 -17.56 3.40
CA THR A 210 -16.33 -18.30 3.98
C THR A 210 -17.27 -17.33 4.65
N VAL A 211 -18.55 -17.38 4.28
CA VAL A 211 -19.59 -16.49 4.80
C VAL A 211 -20.62 -17.31 5.59
N GLY A 212 -20.83 -16.95 6.86
CA GLY A 212 -21.80 -17.57 7.74
C GLY A 212 -23.25 -17.19 7.41
N SER A 213 -24.18 -17.69 8.22
CA SER A 213 -25.61 -17.45 8.02
C SER A 213 -25.99 -16.00 8.32
N ASN A 214 -26.92 -15.45 7.54
CA ASN A 214 -27.39 -14.06 7.65
C ASN A 214 -26.28 -13.01 7.58
N SER A 215 -25.20 -13.32 6.86
CA SER A 215 -24.10 -12.38 6.65
C SER A 215 -24.08 -11.91 5.21
N GLU A 216 -23.75 -10.64 5.01
CA GLU A 216 -23.70 -10.01 3.71
C GLU A 216 -22.41 -9.22 3.49
N ILE A 217 -21.98 -9.19 2.24
CA ILE A 217 -20.91 -8.34 1.73
C ILE A 217 -21.59 -7.43 0.72
N SER A 218 -21.58 -6.12 0.96
CA SER A 218 -22.24 -5.16 0.07
C SER A 218 -21.48 -4.97 -1.25
N GLY A 219 -20.15 -5.11 -1.21
CA GLY A 219 -19.27 -4.99 -2.35
C GLY A 219 -19.01 -6.31 -3.08
N THR A 220 -17.89 -6.36 -3.77
CA THR A 220 -17.43 -7.48 -4.58
C THR A 220 -16.42 -8.34 -3.83
N THR A 221 -16.46 -9.65 -4.09
CA THR A 221 -15.41 -10.56 -3.65
C THR A 221 -14.42 -10.79 -4.78
N THR A 222 -13.17 -10.40 -4.60
CA THR A 222 -12.12 -10.48 -5.63
C THR A 222 -10.92 -11.32 -5.17
N GLN A 223 -10.18 -11.81 -6.16
CA GLN A 223 -8.86 -12.39 -5.98
C GLN A 223 -7.85 -11.54 -6.73
N GLY A 224 -6.74 -11.19 -6.07
CA GLY A 224 -5.77 -10.23 -6.59
C GLY A 224 -4.31 -10.60 -6.31
N ALA A 225 -3.42 -9.80 -6.88
CA ALA A 225 -2.02 -9.79 -6.46
C ALA A 225 -1.93 -9.19 -5.05
N GLY A 226 -1.13 -9.80 -4.18
CA GLY A 226 -1.04 -9.39 -2.78
C GLY A 226 -0.58 -7.94 -2.59
N VAL A 227 -1.07 -7.30 -1.54
CA VAL A 227 -0.65 -5.97 -1.09
C VAL A 227 0.70 -6.09 -0.39
N SER A 228 1.66 -5.25 -0.74
CA SER A 228 2.96 -5.23 -0.06
C SER A 228 2.84 -4.63 1.34
N LEU A 229 3.18 -5.40 2.37
CA LEU A 229 3.23 -4.97 3.77
C LEU A 229 4.69 -4.84 4.25
N PRO A 230 5.37 -3.70 4.05
CA PRO A 230 6.76 -3.53 4.47
C PRO A 230 6.90 -3.62 6.00
N ALA A 231 8.03 -4.15 6.47
CA ALA A 231 8.33 -4.19 7.90
C ALA A 231 8.41 -2.77 8.50
N VAL A 232 7.99 -2.66 9.76
CA VAL A 232 8.08 -1.40 10.50
C VAL A 232 9.55 -1.05 10.73
N THR A 233 9.95 0.17 10.36
CA THR A 233 11.27 0.71 10.72
C THR A 233 11.08 1.84 11.73
N VAL A 234 11.61 1.66 12.93
CA VAL A 234 11.55 2.69 13.97
C VAL A 234 12.43 3.89 13.58
N PRO A 235 11.92 5.13 13.64
CA PRO A 235 12.71 6.32 13.36
C PRO A 235 14.04 6.39 14.13
N ALA A 236 15.12 6.76 13.44
CA ALA A 236 16.45 6.86 14.05
C ALA A 236 16.52 7.82 15.25
N ALA A 237 15.66 8.86 15.25
CA ALA A 237 15.50 9.77 16.37
C ALA A 237 15.06 9.04 17.66
N LEU A 238 14.22 8.02 17.56
CA LEU A 238 13.75 7.23 18.71
C LEU A 238 14.76 6.14 19.09
N THR A 239 15.35 5.45 18.11
CA THR A 239 16.31 4.38 18.40
C THR A 239 17.56 4.90 19.11
N GLY A 240 18.01 6.12 18.76
CA GLY A 240 19.16 6.79 19.36
C GLY A 240 18.95 7.33 20.78
N LEU A 241 17.72 7.39 21.29
CA LEU A 241 17.45 7.83 22.66
C LEU A 241 17.92 6.79 23.69
N ALA A 242 18.36 7.28 24.85
CA ALA A 242 18.52 6.46 26.03
C ALA A 242 17.13 6.07 26.57
N SER A 243 16.93 4.80 26.90
CA SER A 243 15.68 4.36 27.52
C SER A 243 15.56 4.93 28.93
N SER A 244 14.40 5.50 29.25
CA SER A 244 14.08 6.03 30.57
C SER A 244 13.52 4.97 31.53
N GLY A 245 13.70 3.68 31.22
CA GLY A 245 13.18 2.56 32.02
C GLY A 245 11.67 2.40 31.88
N VAL A 246 10.99 1.99 32.94
CA VAL A 246 9.53 1.73 32.94
C VAL A 246 8.76 3.03 33.19
N LYS A 247 7.73 3.30 32.38
CA LYS A 247 6.77 4.39 32.62
C LYS A 247 5.47 3.83 33.17
N SER A 248 5.16 4.15 34.41
CA SER A 248 3.86 3.81 35.02
C SER A 248 2.96 5.05 35.09
N VAL A 249 1.68 4.88 34.75
CA VAL A 249 0.65 5.91 34.87
C VAL A 249 -0.41 5.44 35.85
N SER A 250 -0.48 6.13 36.99
CA SER A 250 -1.47 5.90 38.05
C SER A 250 -2.32 7.15 38.22
N GLY A 251 -3.65 7.05 38.15
CA GLY A 251 -4.53 8.23 38.14
C GLY A 251 -4.41 9.00 36.82
N SER A 252 -4.30 10.34 36.86
CA SER A 252 -4.17 11.17 35.65
C SER A 252 -2.72 11.61 35.45
N SER A 253 -2.21 11.51 34.22
CA SER A 253 -0.91 12.05 33.81
C SER A 253 -1.04 12.76 32.47
N ASP A 254 -0.26 13.82 32.30
CA ASP A 254 -0.12 14.48 31.01
C ASP A 254 1.20 14.04 30.34
N MET A 255 1.24 14.10 29.01
CA MET A 255 2.41 13.86 28.20
C MET A 255 2.50 14.93 27.12
N ASP A 256 3.48 15.82 27.30
CA ASP A 256 3.75 16.92 26.39
C ASP A 256 4.45 16.45 25.10
N ALA A 257 4.53 17.35 24.12
CA ALA A 257 5.21 17.07 22.86
C ALA A 257 6.65 16.59 23.09
N GLY A 258 7.01 15.48 22.44
CA GLY A 258 8.36 14.93 22.57
C GLY A 258 8.52 13.52 22.04
N ASP A 259 9.79 13.13 21.91
CA ASP A 259 10.20 11.76 21.63
C ASP A 259 10.56 11.07 22.94
N TYR A 260 9.91 9.95 23.20
CA TYR A 260 10.08 9.19 24.43
C TYR A 260 10.49 7.75 24.10
N LYS A 261 11.50 7.26 24.82
CA LYS A 261 11.89 5.87 24.80
C LYS A 261 11.82 5.31 26.22
N TYR A 262 10.99 4.29 26.40
CA TYR A 262 10.86 3.54 27.64
C TYR A 262 11.11 2.06 27.35
N SER A 263 11.45 1.30 28.38
CA SER A 263 11.51 -0.15 28.27
C SER A 263 10.09 -0.69 28.12
N SER A 264 9.18 -0.29 29.00
CA SER A 264 7.75 -0.59 28.92
C SER A 264 6.91 0.56 29.48
N MET A 265 5.63 0.57 29.14
CA MET A 265 4.62 1.48 29.68
C MET A 265 3.43 0.70 30.24
N SER A 266 3.04 1.01 31.48
CA SER A 266 1.88 0.41 32.14
C SER A 266 0.93 1.49 32.65
N MET A 267 -0.36 1.36 32.37
CA MET A 267 -1.41 2.22 32.93
C MET A 267 -2.29 1.42 33.88
N ASP A 268 -2.47 1.91 35.10
CA ASP A 268 -3.28 1.25 36.14
C ASP A 268 -4.78 1.32 35.82
N ASN A 269 -5.58 0.56 36.57
CA ASN A 269 -7.04 0.61 36.41
C ASN A 269 -7.56 2.03 36.62
N ASN A 270 -8.44 2.50 35.72
CA ASN A 270 -9.02 3.84 35.74
C ASN A 270 -8.00 4.98 35.56
N ALA A 271 -6.81 4.69 35.03
CA ALA A 271 -5.82 5.72 34.73
C ALA A 271 -6.21 6.52 33.47
N THR A 272 -5.84 7.80 33.47
CA THR A 272 -6.00 8.71 32.35
C THR A 272 -4.64 9.23 31.88
N LEU A 273 -4.37 9.14 30.58
CA LEU A 273 -3.23 9.79 29.94
C LEU A 273 -3.75 10.89 29.01
N ASN A 274 -3.38 12.14 29.25
CA ASN A 274 -3.69 13.24 28.33
C ASN A 274 -2.45 13.58 27.52
N VAL A 275 -2.55 13.45 26.20
CA VAL A 275 -1.50 13.80 25.26
C VAL A 275 -1.77 15.22 24.77
N THR A 276 -0.95 16.16 25.22
CA THR A 276 -1.15 17.61 25.02
C THR A 276 -0.37 18.16 23.81
N GLY A 277 0.45 17.33 23.16
CA GLY A 277 1.23 17.69 21.99
C GLY A 277 1.62 16.51 21.10
N ALA A 278 2.49 16.72 20.13
CA ALA A 278 2.94 15.65 19.23
C ALA A 278 3.95 14.72 19.95
N VAL A 279 3.51 13.50 20.24
CA VAL A 279 4.26 12.49 21.00
C VAL A 279 4.62 11.31 20.11
N ARG A 280 5.89 10.91 20.18
CA ARG A 280 6.35 9.63 19.62
C ARG A 280 6.94 8.78 20.74
N LEU A 281 6.35 7.62 20.95
CA LEU A 281 6.67 6.69 22.01
C LEU A 281 7.32 5.44 21.41
N TYR A 282 8.46 5.03 21.96
CA TYR A 282 9.13 3.77 21.59
C TYR A 282 9.31 2.89 22.83
N LEU A 283 8.77 1.67 22.76
CA LEU A 283 8.74 0.68 23.84
C LEU A 283 9.48 -0.59 23.41
N THR A 284 10.46 -1.02 24.18
CA THR A 284 11.45 -2.03 23.75
C THR A 284 11.34 -3.39 24.44
N ASP A 285 10.68 -3.47 25.59
CA ASP A 285 10.54 -4.72 26.35
C ASP A 285 9.56 -5.68 25.67
N ALA A 286 9.68 -6.98 25.98
CA ALA A 286 8.78 -8.01 25.46
C ALA A 286 7.30 -7.80 25.86
N SER A 287 7.04 -7.21 27.03
CA SER A 287 5.72 -6.73 27.45
C SER A 287 5.72 -5.21 27.37
N ALA A 288 5.63 -4.68 26.16
CA ALA A 288 5.98 -3.30 25.85
C ALA A 288 4.95 -2.31 26.40
N PHE A 289 3.65 -2.61 26.21
CA PHE A 289 2.56 -1.71 26.61
C PHE A 289 1.43 -2.48 27.27
N THR A 290 0.93 -1.99 28.40
CA THR A 290 -0.27 -2.52 29.05
C THR A 290 -1.16 -1.38 29.53
N ALA A 291 -2.34 -1.23 28.93
CA ALA A 291 -3.43 -0.48 29.53
C ALA A 291 -4.32 -1.44 30.34
N ALA A 292 -4.44 -1.24 31.65
CA ALA A 292 -5.36 -2.01 32.50
C ALA A 292 -6.83 -1.66 32.21
N ASN A 293 -7.76 -2.04 33.09
CA ASN A 293 -9.18 -1.85 32.81
C ASN A 293 -9.62 -0.39 33.02
N ASN A 294 -10.60 0.06 32.24
CA ASN A 294 -11.18 1.41 32.32
C ASN A 294 -10.16 2.54 32.10
N VAL A 295 -9.09 2.28 31.37
CA VAL A 295 -8.08 3.29 31.04
C VAL A 295 -8.63 4.25 29.99
N THR A 296 -8.29 5.53 30.10
CA THR A 296 -8.59 6.54 29.08
C THR A 296 -7.29 7.15 28.56
N ILE A 297 -7.12 7.22 27.25
CA ILE A 297 -6.05 7.98 26.60
C ILE A 297 -6.71 9.04 25.74
N ASN A 298 -6.55 10.30 26.14
CA ASN A 298 -7.08 11.47 25.46
C ASN A 298 -5.96 12.12 24.65
N ILE A 299 -6.24 12.45 23.40
CA ILE A 299 -5.34 13.25 22.57
C ILE A 299 -5.99 14.60 22.33
N ASP A 300 -5.35 15.65 22.82
CA ASP A 300 -5.88 17.01 22.72
C ASP A 300 -5.93 17.50 21.26
N SER A 301 -6.72 18.55 21.03
CA SER A 301 -6.81 19.16 19.70
C SER A 301 -5.43 19.64 19.22
N GLY A 302 -4.97 19.10 18.10
CA GLY A 302 -3.66 19.42 17.52
C GLY A 302 -2.49 18.61 18.10
N ALA A 303 -2.76 17.71 19.05
CA ALA A 303 -1.81 16.73 19.54
C ALA A 303 -1.86 15.44 18.69
N SER A 304 -0.86 14.58 18.84
CA SER A 304 -0.83 13.27 18.19
C SER A 304 0.00 12.29 18.99
N LEU A 305 -0.29 11.00 18.86
CA LEU A 305 0.41 9.92 19.53
C LEU A 305 0.80 8.84 18.52
N GLN A 306 2.10 8.63 18.35
CA GLN A 306 2.64 7.49 17.60
C GLN A 306 3.31 6.53 18.58
N ILE A 307 2.91 5.27 18.59
CA ILE A 307 3.49 4.24 19.45
C ILE A 307 4.22 3.22 18.58
N PHE A 308 5.52 3.03 18.83
CA PHE A 308 6.33 1.96 18.27
C PHE A 308 6.59 0.92 19.37
N VAL A 309 6.26 -0.34 19.11
CA VAL A 309 6.43 -1.43 20.09
C VAL A 309 7.22 -2.60 19.51
N ASP A 310 8.32 -2.95 20.18
CA ASP A 310 9.11 -4.16 19.86
C ASP A 310 8.55 -5.42 20.51
N GLY A 311 7.72 -5.28 21.54
CA GLY A 311 7.06 -6.37 22.24
C GLY A 311 5.54 -6.34 22.11
N VAL A 312 4.89 -7.10 22.98
CA VAL A 312 3.45 -7.25 23.06
C VAL A 312 2.80 -5.97 23.60
N LEU A 313 1.74 -5.52 22.91
CA LEU A 313 0.85 -4.45 23.32
C LEU A 313 -0.50 -5.06 23.75
N THR A 314 -0.88 -4.83 25.00
CA THR A 314 -2.16 -5.29 25.56
C THR A 314 -3.00 -4.10 26.01
N ILE A 315 -4.22 -4.03 25.49
CA ILE A 315 -5.27 -3.11 25.91
C ILE A 315 -6.33 -3.98 26.59
N ASN A 316 -6.56 -3.80 27.90
CA ASN A 316 -7.53 -4.60 28.65
C ASN A 316 -8.97 -4.08 28.43
N ASN A 317 -9.89 -4.33 29.38
CA ASN A 317 -11.30 -4.12 29.15
C ASN A 317 -11.73 -2.67 29.38
N ASN A 318 -12.73 -2.22 28.61
CA ASN A 318 -13.33 -0.89 28.72
C ASN A 318 -12.31 0.26 28.55
N VAL A 319 -11.31 0.07 27.70
CA VAL A 319 -10.31 1.10 27.44
C VAL A 319 -10.81 2.03 26.33
N THR A 320 -10.68 3.34 26.55
CA THR A 320 -11.03 4.36 25.56
C THR A 320 -9.77 5.05 25.06
N LEU A 321 -9.51 4.98 23.76
CA LEU A 321 -8.48 5.74 23.07
C LEU A 321 -9.17 6.68 22.09
N SER A 322 -9.16 7.98 22.37
CA SER A 322 -9.81 8.96 21.50
C SER A 322 -8.98 10.23 21.38
N SER A 323 -9.13 10.91 20.24
CA SER A 323 -8.68 12.28 20.08
C SER A 323 -9.85 13.24 20.21
N ALA A 324 -9.59 14.52 20.50
CA ALA A 324 -10.62 15.55 20.58
C ALA A 324 -11.45 15.68 19.28
N THR A 325 -10.87 15.24 18.15
CA THR A 325 -11.49 15.23 16.82
C THR A 325 -12.08 13.86 16.46
N ASN A 326 -11.84 12.81 17.26
CA ASN A 326 -12.11 11.40 16.91
C ASN A 326 -11.55 11.00 15.54
N ALA A 327 -10.36 11.52 15.22
CA ALA A 327 -9.65 11.21 13.98
C ALA A 327 -8.54 10.17 14.25
N PRO A 328 -8.65 8.95 13.72
CA PRO A 328 -7.64 7.89 13.86
C PRO A 328 -6.23 8.29 13.40
N LYS A 329 -6.09 9.29 12.52
CA LYS A 329 -4.79 9.85 12.13
C LYS A 329 -4.03 10.52 13.28
N ASP A 330 -4.68 10.82 14.40
CA ASP A 330 -4.01 11.41 15.56
C ASP A 330 -3.41 10.34 16.47
N LEU A 331 -3.75 9.05 16.27
CA LEU A 331 -3.25 7.92 17.06
C LEU A 331 -2.85 6.74 16.17
N GLN A 332 -1.54 6.48 16.06
CA GLN A 332 -1.04 5.33 15.32
C GLN A 332 -0.22 4.39 16.19
N ILE A 333 -0.42 3.08 15.97
CA ILE A 333 0.34 2.02 16.62
C ILE A 333 1.11 1.25 15.54
N TYR A 334 2.42 1.14 15.70
CA TYR A 334 3.32 0.42 14.81
C TYR A 334 4.03 -0.69 15.62
N SER A 335 3.79 -1.95 15.25
CA SER A 335 4.45 -3.08 15.90
C SER A 335 5.57 -3.65 15.03
N THR A 336 6.77 -3.73 15.60
CA THR A 336 7.92 -4.47 15.06
C THR A 336 7.99 -5.90 15.62
N TYR A 337 7.11 -6.25 16.57
CA TYR A 337 7.06 -7.57 17.18
C TYR A 337 6.75 -8.65 16.12
N THR A 338 7.38 -9.81 16.29
CA THR A 338 7.17 -10.98 15.44
C THR A 338 6.73 -12.15 16.31
N GLY A 339 5.69 -12.86 15.87
CA GLY A 339 5.10 -13.97 16.62
C GLY A 339 3.63 -13.74 16.93
N SER A 340 3.06 -14.55 17.81
CA SER A 340 1.62 -14.53 18.08
C SER A 340 1.21 -13.51 19.14
N ASN A 341 -0.03 -13.02 19.03
CA ASN A 341 -0.68 -12.11 19.99
C ASN A 341 0.08 -10.81 20.28
N GLY A 342 0.78 -10.24 19.30
CA GLY A 342 1.56 -9.01 19.50
C GLY A 342 0.71 -7.79 19.80
N VAL A 343 -0.51 -7.73 19.26
CA VAL A 343 -1.48 -6.67 19.59
C VAL A 343 -2.79 -7.30 20.03
N THR A 344 -3.14 -7.11 21.30
CA THR A 344 -4.39 -7.63 21.88
C THR A 344 -5.20 -6.49 22.46
N ILE A 345 -6.39 -6.27 21.92
CA ILE A 345 -7.41 -5.38 22.45
C ILE A 345 -8.49 -6.28 23.03
N ASN A 346 -8.72 -6.22 24.34
CA ASN A 346 -9.72 -7.04 25.01
C ASN A 346 -11.13 -6.43 24.84
N ASN A 347 -12.06 -6.73 25.75
CA ASN A 347 -13.48 -6.49 25.52
C ASN A 347 -13.87 -5.03 25.77
N ASN A 348 -14.90 -4.58 25.05
CA ASN A 348 -15.53 -3.27 25.22
C ASN A 348 -14.56 -2.08 25.03
N GLY A 349 -13.47 -2.25 24.28
CA GLY A 349 -12.59 -1.15 23.93
C GLY A 349 -13.25 -0.24 22.90
N VAL A 350 -13.14 1.08 23.09
CA VAL A 350 -13.54 2.08 22.07
C VAL A 350 -12.28 2.82 21.63
N LEU A 351 -11.77 2.53 20.44
CA LEU A 351 -10.46 3.01 19.99
C LEU A 351 -10.56 3.71 18.64
N SER A 352 -10.16 4.98 18.59
CA SER A 352 -9.93 5.74 17.35
C SER A 352 -8.45 5.69 16.98
N THR A 353 -8.02 4.68 16.22
CA THR A 353 -6.59 4.43 15.94
C THR A 353 -6.34 3.69 14.62
N ALA A 354 -5.17 3.93 14.03
CA ALA A 354 -4.62 3.11 12.95
C ALA A 354 -3.53 2.16 13.50
N ILE A 355 -3.70 0.86 13.31
CA ILE A 355 -2.81 -0.20 13.82
C ILE A 355 -2.10 -0.89 12.66
N TYR A 356 -0.78 -0.90 12.69
CA TYR A 356 0.06 -1.56 11.70
C TYR A 356 1.06 -2.51 12.36
N ALA A 357 0.76 -3.81 12.27
CA ALA A 357 1.47 -4.89 12.93
C ALA A 357 1.67 -6.09 11.98
N PRO A 358 2.32 -5.91 10.81
CA PRO A 358 2.26 -6.84 9.69
C PRO A 358 2.91 -8.22 9.94
N ALA A 359 3.66 -8.38 11.03
CA ALA A 359 4.37 -9.61 11.37
C ALA A 359 3.86 -10.27 12.67
N THR A 360 2.72 -9.83 13.19
CA THR A 360 2.10 -10.39 14.39
C THR A 360 0.57 -10.34 14.35
N ASP A 361 -0.07 -11.15 15.18
CA ASP A 361 -1.54 -11.22 15.27
C ASP A 361 -2.10 -9.96 15.95
N VAL A 362 -3.17 -9.42 15.36
CA VAL A 362 -4.01 -8.38 15.96
C VAL A 362 -5.36 -8.98 16.31
N SER A 363 -5.73 -8.93 17.59
CA SER A 363 -7.02 -9.40 18.06
C SER A 363 -7.82 -8.30 18.75
N VAL A 364 -9.11 -8.24 18.44
CA VAL A 364 -10.10 -7.37 19.10
C VAL A 364 -11.11 -8.27 19.80
N GLY A 365 -11.28 -8.06 21.11
CA GLY A 365 -12.20 -8.78 21.99
C GLY A 365 -13.66 -8.48 21.65
N ASN A 366 -14.58 -8.99 22.48
CA ASN A 366 -16.02 -8.82 22.21
C ASN A 366 -16.46 -7.39 22.48
N ASN A 367 -17.48 -6.94 21.74
CA ASN A 367 -18.05 -5.59 21.82
C ASN A 367 -17.00 -4.48 21.67
N GLY A 368 -15.91 -4.73 20.95
CA GLY A 368 -14.91 -3.71 20.65
C GLY A 368 -15.39 -2.82 19.51
N ASP A 369 -15.23 -1.51 19.65
CA ASP A 369 -15.61 -0.52 18.65
C ASP A 369 -14.35 0.22 18.19
N ILE A 370 -13.92 -0.04 16.96
CA ILE A 370 -12.67 0.47 16.41
C ILE A 370 -12.98 1.42 15.26
N TYR A 371 -12.51 2.65 15.38
CA TYR A 371 -12.53 3.65 14.33
C TYR A 371 -11.12 3.76 13.76
N GLY A 372 -10.93 3.47 12.47
CA GLY A 372 -9.62 3.52 11.82
C GLY A 372 -9.32 2.29 10.96
N SER A 373 -8.11 1.74 11.07
CA SER A 373 -7.67 0.65 10.20
C SER A 373 -6.75 -0.31 10.95
N ILE A 374 -6.89 -1.60 10.67
CA ILE A 374 -6.12 -2.67 11.31
C ILE A 374 -5.35 -3.48 10.27
N ILE A 375 -4.04 -3.58 10.44
CA ILE A 375 -3.17 -4.41 9.62
C ILE A 375 -2.37 -5.35 10.51
N GLY A 376 -2.44 -6.66 10.24
CA GLY A 376 -1.79 -7.71 11.02
C GLY A 376 -1.18 -8.82 10.17
N GLU A 377 -0.41 -9.73 10.78
CA GLU A 377 -0.17 -11.05 10.18
C GLU A 377 -1.48 -11.82 10.13
N THR A 378 -2.23 -11.82 11.24
CA THR A 378 -3.65 -12.21 11.27
C THR A 378 -4.46 -11.10 11.93
N VAL A 379 -5.73 -10.99 11.55
CA VAL A 379 -6.67 -10.04 12.16
C VAL A 379 -7.92 -10.79 12.61
N SER A 380 -8.28 -10.66 13.89
CA SER A 380 -9.47 -11.30 14.45
C SER A 380 -10.34 -10.29 15.18
N LEU A 381 -11.58 -10.11 14.72
CA LEU A 381 -12.62 -9.37 15.43
C LEU A 381 -13.59 -10.36 16.09
N ASN A 382 -13.68 -10.33 17.41
CA ASN A 382 -14.60 -11.19 18.16
C ASN A 382 -16.04 -10.66 18.14
N ASN A 383 -16.94 -11.29 18.92
CA ASN A 383 -18.37 -11.12 18.74
C ASN A 383 -18.84 -9.70 19.09
N ASN A 384 -19.84 -9.22 18.34
CA ASN A 384 -20.45 -7.91 18.50
C ASN A 384 -19.46 -6.73 18.35
N SER A 385 -18.32 -6.92 17.72
CA SER A 385 -17.36 -5.85 17.49
C SER A 385 -17.71 -5.05 16.23
N ALA A 386 -17.38 -3.77 16.21
CA ALA A 386 -17.55 -2.89 15.07
C ALA A 386 -16.19 -2.36 14.60
N LEU A 387 -16.02 -2.26 13.30
CA LEU A 387 -14.85 -1.66 12.67
C LEU A 387 -15.31 -0.62 11.64
N HIS A 388 -15.12 0.64 11.99
CA HIS A 388 -15.48 1.80 11.18
C HIS A 388 -14.22 2.31 10.48
N TYR A 389 -14.06 2.02 9.19
CA TYR A 389 -12.88 2.44 8.44
C TYR A 389 -12.83 3.94 8.22
N ASP A 390 -11.74 4.60 8.61
CA ASP A 390 -11.52 6.01 8.26
C ASP A 390 -10.80 6.13 6.92
N GLU A 391 -11.54 6.52 5.89
CA GLU A 391 -11.07 6.68 4.52
C GLU A 391 -9.95 7.72 4.39
N SER A 392 -9.85 8.67 5.32
CA SER A 392 -8.77 9.67 5.32
C SER A 392 -7.39 9.02 5.54
N LEU A 393 -7.35 7.84 6.17
CA LEU A 393 -6.11 7.10 6.43
C LEU A 393 -5.43 6.62 5.14
N SER A 394 -6.16 6.46 4.04
CA SER A 394 -5.61 6.05 2.74
C SER A 394 -4.57 7.03 2.17
N THR A 395 -4.60 8.29 2.62
CA THR A 395 -3.66 9.35 2.21
C THR A 395 -2.71 9.78 3.32
N LEU A 396 -2.76 9.10 4.48
CA LEU A 396 -1.92 9.43 5.63
C LEU A 396 -0.44 9.26 5.29
N SER A 397 0.35 10.28 5.59
CA SER A 397 1.80 10.19 5.55
C SER A 397 2.30 9.42 6.77
N THR A 398 2.74 8.19 6.55
CA THR A 398 3.15 7.26 7.61
C THR A 398 4.66 6.99 7.58
N PRO A 399 5.26 6.59 8.71
CA PRO A 399 6.62 6.03 8.76
C PRO A 399 6.74 4.69 8.00
N VAL A 400 5.60 4.01 7.79
CA VAL A 400 5.48 2.69 7.18
C VAL A 400 4.62 2.79 5.93
N GLY A 401 5.11 2.36 4.78
CA GLY A 401 4.38 2.49 3.52
C GLY A 401 5.30 2.26 2.36
N THR A 402 4.73 1.81 1.24
CA THR A 402 5.50 1.70 -0.01
C THR A 402 5.28 2.95 -0.82
N THR A 403 6.37 3.45 -1.38
CA THR A 403 6.32 4.34 -2.51
C THR A 403 5.68 3.60 -3.68
N GLY A 404 4.78 4.26 -4.40
CA GLY A 404 4.10 3.70 -5.57
C GLY A 404 3.63 4.78 -6.54
N VAL A 405 3.05 4.35 -7.66
CA VAL A 405 2.48 5.27 -8.66
C VAL A 405 1.20 5.90 -8.12
N THR A 406 1.14 7.23 -8.10
CA THR A 406 -0.05 8.03 -7.76
C THR A 406 -0.75 8.57 -9.01
N VAL A 407 0.00 8.91 -10.04
CA VAL A 407 -0.51 9.31 -11.36
C VAL A 407 0.33 8.64 -12.42
N TRP A 408 -0.31 8.16 -13.48
CA TRP A 408 0.36 7.53 -14.61
C TRP A 408 -0.10 8.20 -15.91
N GLN A 409 0.84 8.58 -16.77
CA GLN A 409 0.55 9.07 -18.11
C GLN A 409 1.61 8.62 -19.11
N GLU A 410 1.18 8.36 -20.33
CA GLU A 410 2.07 8.19 -21.46
C GLU A 410 2.37 9.56 -22.09
N ILE A 411 3.63 9.83 -22.46
CA ILE A 411 4.09 11.13 -22.97
C ILE A 411 4.81 11.07 -24.31
#